data_AF-R6DF70-F1
#
_entry.id   AF-R6DF70-F1
#
_cell.length_a   1.000
_cell.length_b   1.000
_cell.length_c   1.000
_cell.angle_alpha   90.00
_cell.angle_beta   90.00
_cell.angle_gamma   90.00
#
_symmetry.space_group_name_H-M   'P 1'
#
loop_
_entity.id
_entity.type
_entity.pdbx_description
1 polymer ?
#
loop_
_entity_poly.entity_id
_entity_poly.type
_entity_poly.pdbx_seq_one_letter_code
_entity_poly.pdbx_strand_id
1 'polypeptide(L)'
;MNKNEIEQLCKKTPDDRYMSFINNVRHTDSLYVLYNKSKREIALNIAKDTRKYLYLFPDEYSGALFIEANSDMKKYVSHKWELTFFIETAIPRLSTENVENAFIFPTPAGLGYNATFDKIVKDIHCEGSQAVDIGMMKKLLDYLDNNLKAGCKHDYTLTKLFCQENNINFNDIVNCLREHGGFCDCEVLANVEESL
;
A
#
# COMPACT_ATOMS: atom_id res chain seq x y z
N MET A 1 11.30 4.16 -4.67
CA MET A 1 11.74 2.99 -5.44
C MET A 1 12.93 3.36 -6.32
N ASN A 2 13.63 2.36 -6.86
CA ASN A 2 14.63 2.47 -7.91
C ASN A 2 14.14 1.80 -9.22
N LYS A 3 14.93 1.91 -10.29
CA LYS A 3 14.58 1.38 -11.61
C LYS A 3 14.25 -0.12 -11.61
N ASN A 4 15.08 -0.93 -10.94
CA ASN A 4 14.87 -2.38 -10.88
C ASN A 4 13.60 -2.74 -10.12
N GLU A 5 13.31 -2.05 -9.01
CA GLU A 5 12.07 -2.26 -8.25
C GLU A 5 10.82 -1.99 -9.10
N ILE A 6 10.85 -0.91 -9.89
CA ILE A 6 9.76 -0.58 -10.83
C ILE A 6 9.64 -1.64 -11.93
N GLU A 7 10.75 -2.10 -12.50
CA GLU A 7 10.75 -3.17 -13.50
C GLU A 7 10.17 -4.48 -12.95
N GLN A 8 10.50 -4.86 -11.71
CA GLN A 8 9.89 -6.04 -11.07
C GLN A 8 8.41 -5.82 -10.76
N LEU A 9 8.04 -4.64 -10.29
CA LEU A 9 6.64 -4.31 -9.99
C LEU A 9 5.78 -4.37 -11.26
N CYS A 10 6.30 -3.89 -12.39
CA CYS A 10 5.65 -3.97 -13.69
C CYS A 10 5.42 -5.41 -14.19
N LYS A 11 6.17 -6.42 -13.72
CA LYS A 11 5.93 -7.83 -14.06
C LYS A 11 4.76 -8.44 -13.29
N LYS A 12 4.27 -7.79 -12.23
CA LYS A 12 3.16 -8.28 -11.40
C LYS A 12 1.79 -7.97 -12.02
N THR A 13 0.75 -8.61 -11.49
CA THR A 13 -0.64 -8.37 -11.90
C THR A 13 -1.07 -6.93 -11.58
N PRO A 14 -2.10 -6.40 -12.25
CA PRO A 14 -2.63 -5.07 -11.95
C PRO A 14 -3.03 -4.89 -10.47
N ASP A 15 -3.65 -5.91 -9.86
CA ASP A 15 -4.08 -5.87 -8.47
C ASP A 15 -2.89 -5.89 -7.50
N ASP A 16 -1.87 -6.71 -7.76
CA ASP A 16 -0.63 -6.71 -6.95
C ASP A 16 0.07 -5.35 -6.97
N ARG A 17 0.07 -4.68 -8.12
CA ARG A 17 0.66 -3.34 -8.25
C ARG A 17 -0.14 -2.30 -7.48
N TYR A 18 -1.47 -2.36 -7.59
CA TYR A 18 -2.35 -1.49 -6.82
C TYR A 18 -2.15 -1.69 -5.31
N MET A 19 -2.09 -2.93 -4.84
CA MET A 19 -1.83 -3.22 -3.43
C MET A 19 -0.42 -2.77 -2.99
N SER A 20 0.58 -2.89 -3.86
CA SER A 20 1.90 -2.32 -3.59
C SER A 20 1.87 -0.81 -3.43
N PHE A 21 1.05 -0.10 -4.20
CA PHE A 21 0.81 1.33 -4.03
C PHE A 21 0.14 1.62 -2.68
N ILE A 22 -0.97 0.94 -2.36
CA ILE A 22 -1.69 1.14 -1.09
C ILE A 22 -0.78 0.92 0.11
N ASN A 23 -0.01 -0.17 0.12
CA ASN A 23 0.93 -0.47 1.20
C ASN A 23 2.04 0.59 1.33
N ASN A 24 2.52 1.13 0.20
CA ASN A 24 3.49 2.21 0.24
C ASN A 24 2.90 3.49 0.84
N VAL A 25 1.70 3.88 0.42
CA VAL A 25 1.02 5.09 0.92
C VAL A 25 0.75 4.98 2.42
N ARG A 26 0.31 3.81 2.91
CA ARG A 26 0.13 3.56 4.35
C ARG A 26 1.43 3.67 5.12
N HIS A 27 2.53 3.14 4.56
CA HIS A 27 3.83 3.14 5.23
C HIS A 27 4.47 4.54 5.29
N THR A 28 4.34 5.31 4.22
CA THR A 28 4.98 6.64 4.10
C THR A 28 4.08 7.79 4.51
N ASP A 29 2.80 7.51 4.80
CA ASP A 29 1.75 8.48 5.06
C ASP A 29 1.63 9.55 3.97
N SER A 30 1.93 9.18 2.73
CA SER A 30 1.98 10.12 1.62
C SER A 30 1.84 9.47 0.25
N LEU A 31 1.53 10.31 -0.73
CA LEU A 31 1.49 9.93 -2.13
C LEU A 31 2.00 11.08 -3.01
N TYR A 32 2.20 10.81 -4.28
CA TYR A 32 2.74 11.76 -5.23
C TYR A 32 1.79 12.02 -6.39
N VAL A 33 1.72 13.28 -6.80
CA VAL A 33 0.95 13.78 -7.96
C VAL A 33 1.86 14.50 -8.93
N LEU A 34 1.37 14.80 -10.13
CA LEU A 34 2.05 15.70 -11.06
C LEU A 34 1.55 17.13 -10.86
N TYR A 35 2.47 18.05 -10.57
CA TYR A 35 2.14 19.44 -10.25
C TYR A 35 2.93 20.43 -11.10
N ASN A 36 2.24 21.43 -11.64
CA ASN A 36 2.85 22.53 -12.38
C ASN A 36 3.00 23.74 -11.45
N LYS A 37 4.25 24.01 -11.06
CA LYS A 37 4.57 25.09 -10.12
C LYS A 37 4.22 26.48 -10.66
N SER A 38 4.40 26.72 -11.96
CA SER A 38 4.16 28.03 -12.57
C SER A 38 2.68 28.38 -12.63
N LYS A 39 1.82 27.40 -12.92
CA LYS A 39 0.37 27.58 -13.03
C LYS A 39 -0.39 27.25 -11.74
N ARG A 40 0.28 26.63 -10.77
CA ARG A 40 -0.32 26.12 -9.54
C ARG A 40 -1.48 25.16 -9.78
N GLU A 41 -1.30 24.27 -10.76
CA GLU A 41 -2.30 23.28 -11.18
C GLU A 41 -1.72 21.85 -11.07
N ILE A 42 -2.60 20.89 -10.83
CA ILE A 42 -2.30 19.46 -10.93
C ILE A 42 -2.53 18.97 -12.36
N ALA A 43 -1.80 17.93 -12.78
CA ALA A 43 -2.11 17.26 -14.03
C ALA A 43 -3.32 16.35 -13.87
N LEU A 44 -4.25 16.42 -14.83
CA LEU A 44 -5.38 15.51 -14.95
C LEU A 44 -5.37 14.88 -16.33
N ASN A 45 -5.65 13.59 -16.41
CA ASN A 45 -5.97 12.94 -17.68
C ASN A 45 -7.42 13.27 -18.02
N ILE A 46 -7.67 13.73 -19.25
CA ILE A 46 -9.03 13.99 -19.74
C ILE A 46 -9.33 12.98 -20.83
N ALA A 47 -10.23 12.04 -20.55
CA ALA A 47 -10.68 11.04 -21.51
C ALA A 47 -11.54 11.68 -22.61
N LYS A 48 -11.76 10.92 -23.71
CA LYS A 48 -12.56 11.38 -24.86
C LYS A 48 -14.00 11.75 -24.49
N ASP A 49 -14.53 11.14 -23.43
CA ASP A 49 -15.87 11.39 -22.89
C ASP A 49 -15.87 12.44 -21.78
N THR A 50 -14.81 13.25 -21.69
CA THR A 50 -14.61 14.34 -20.71
C THR A 50 -14.40 13.90 -19.27
N ARG A 51 -14.37 12.59 -18.98
CA ARG A 51 -14.01 12.11 -17.63
C ARG A 51 -12.58 12.49 -17.31
N LYS A 52 -12.36 12.92 -16.07
CA LYS A 52 -11.08 13.37 -15.57
C LYS A 52 -10.51 12.35 -14.57
N TYR A 53 -9.20 12.13 -14.65
CA TYR A 53 -8.49 11.21 -13.77
C TYR A 53 -7.24 11.86 -13.19
N LEU A 54 -7.03 11.71 -11.88
CA LEU A 54 -5.79 12.12 -11.23
C LEU A 54 -4.67 11.13 -11.51
N TYR A 55 -3.43 11.60 -11.67
CA TYR A 55 -2.26 10.73 -11.71
C TYR A 55 -1.71 10.54 -10.29
N LEU A 56 -1.62 9.29 -9.83
CA LEU A 56 -1.09 8.94 -8.51
C LEU A 56 0.13 8.04 -8.60
N PHE A 57 1.13 8.35 -7.79
CA PHE A 57 2.38 7.61 -7.69
C PHE A 57 2.72 7.34 -6.22
N PRO A 58 3.36 6.20 -5.91
CA PRO A 58 3.79 5.87 -4.55
C PRO A 58 4.97 6.72 -4.08
N ASP A 59 5.84 7.15 -5.00
CA ASP A 59 7.04 7.92 -4.67
C ASP A 59 7.45 8.92 -5.75
N GLU A 60 8.37 9.81 -5.37
CA GLU A 60 8.90 10.85 -6.24
C GLU A 60 9.48 10.29 -7.54
N TYR A 61 10.29 9.23 -7.42
CA TYR A 61 11.03 8.62 -8.52
C TYR A 61 10.09 8.04 -9.59
N SER A 62 9.01 7.40 -9.18
CA SER A 62 7.99 6.86 -10.08
C SER A 62 7.31 7.95 -10.90
N GLY A 63 6.98 9.08 -10.26
CA GLY A 63 6.42 10.24 -10.94
C GLY A 63 7.43 10.88 -11.90
N ALA A 64 8.70 10.97 -11.51
CA ALA A 64 9.77 11.51 -12.36
C ALA A 64 9.98 10.65 -13.63
N LEU A 65 10.04 9.33 -13.49
CA LEU A 65 10.14 8.43 -14.64
C LEU A 65 8.94 8.54 -15.58
N PHE A 66 7.73 8.69 -15.03
CA PHE A 66 6.55 8.93 -15.85
C PHE A 66 6.65 10.23 -16.65
N ILE A 67 7.14 11.31 -16.04
CA ILE A 67 7.37 12.58 -16.74
C ILE A 67 8.43 12.42 -17.86
N GLU A 68 9.53 11.72 -17.59
CA GLU A 68 10.58 11.48 -18.59
C GLU A 68 10.06 10.72 -19.82
N ALA A 69 9.18 9.74 -19.59
CA ALA A 69 8.58 8.94 -20.65
C ALA A 69 7.49 9.67 -21.47
N ASN A 70 6.93 10.78 -20.96
CA ASN A 70 5.79 11.48 -21.58
C ASN A 70 6.14 12.95 -21.85
N SER A 71 6.46 13.29 -23.11
CA SER A 71 6.99 14.60 -23.49
C SER A 71 6.09 15.79 -23.11
N ASP A 72 4.77 15.61 -23.14
CA ASP A 72 3.75 16.59 -22.77
C ASP A 72 3.67 16.84 -21.26
N MET A 73 4.22 15.92 -20.46
CA MET A 73 4.24 15.99 -19.01
C MET A 73 5.47 16.74 -18.46
N LYS A 74 6.45 17.11 -19.29
CA LYS A 74 7.69 17.80 -18.88
C LYS A 74 7.49 19.16 -18.18
N LYS A 75 6.29 19.74 -18.27
CA LYS A 75 5.91 20.98 -17.55
C LYS A 75 5.49 20.73 -16.09
N TYR A 76 5.32 19.48 -15.69
CA TYR A 76 4.99 19.08 -14.34
C TYR A 76 6.23 18.56 -13.61
N VAL A 77 6.14 18.51 -12.29
CA VAL A 77 7.07 17.80 -11.42
C VAL A 77 6.30 16.80 -10.57
N SER A 78 6.98 15.74 -10.13
CA SER A 78 6.46 14.87 -9.09
C SER A 78 6.40 15.66 -7.78
N HIS A 79 5.25 15.68 -7.12
CA HIS A 79 5.00 16.48 -5.93
C HIS A 79 4.31 15.66 -4.85
N LYS A 80 4.89 15.67 -3.65
CA LYS A 80 4.38 14.96 -2.49
C LYS A 80 3.12 15.65 -1.94
N TRP A 81 2.09 14.87 -1.66
CA TRP A 81 0.99 15.23 -0.78
C TRP A 81 1.00 14.33 0.45
N GLU A 82 0.82 14.92 1.63
CA GLU A 82 0.53 14.16 2.84
C GLU A 82 -0.84 13.49 2.71
N LEU A 83 -0.98 12.29 3.26
CA LEU A 83 -2.18 11.48 3.10
C LEU A 83 -3.42 12.15 3.68
N THR A 84 -3.31 12.74 4.88
CA THR A 84 -4.40 13.51 5.51
C THR A 84 -4.83 14.68 4.62
N PHE A 85 -3.88 15.40 4.01
CA PHE A 85 -4.22 16.48 3.07
C PHE A 85 -4.94 15.96 1.84
N PHE A 86 -4.47 14.84 1.27
CA PHE A 86 -5.12 14.23 0.13
C PHE A 86 -6.57 13.87 0.44
N ILE A 87 -6.80 13.17 1.55
CA ILE A 87 -8.13 12.67 1.94
C ILE A 87 -9.07 13.79 2.33
N GLU A 88 -8.64 14.68 3.23
CA GLU A 88 -9.53 15.65 3.87
C GLU A 88 -9.68 16.95 3.05
N THR A 89 -8.74 17.25 2.15
CA THR A 89 -8.73 18.51 1.40
C THR A 89 -8.76 18.31 -0.12
N ALA A 90 -7.86 17.48 -0.66
CA ALA A 90 -7.74 17.36 -2.11
C ALA A 90 -8.94 16.63 -2.73
N ILE A 91 -9.35 15.48 -2.17
CA ILE A 91 -10.50 14.71 -2.67
C ILE A 91 -11.78 15.56 -2.70
N PRO A 92 -12.20 16.24 -1.62
CA PRO A 92 -13.41 17.07 -1.66
C PRO A 92 -13.38 18.15 -2.76
N ARG A 93 -12.22 18.79 -2.99
CA ARG A 93 -12.06 19.79 -4.05
C ARG A 93 -12.14 19.16 -5.44
N LEU A 94 -11.45 18.05 -5.64
CA LEU A 94 -11.47 17.28 -6.89
C LEU A 94 -12.89 16.83 -7.25
N SER A 95 -13.68 16.39 -6.26
CA SER A 95 -15.08 16.02 -6.46
C SER A 95 -15.93 17.19 -6.96
N THR A 96 -15.68 18.43 -6.51
CA THR A 96 -16.38 19.61 -7.07
C THR A 96 -16.08 19.88 -8.54
N GLU A 97 -14.99 19.32 -9.06
CA GLU A 97 -14.58 19.42 -10.46
C GLU A 97 -14.91 18.17 -11.30
N ASN A 98 -15.74 17.27 -10.77
CA ASN A 98 -16.11 15.96 -11.34
C ASN A 98 -14.90 15.05 -11.57
N VAL A 99 -13.93 15.05 -10.66
CA VAL A 99 -12.83 14.09 -10.62
C VAL A 99 -13.12 13.10 -9.48
N GLU A 100 -13.42 11.86 -9.82
CA GLU A 100 -13.76 10.81 -8.82
C GLU A 100 -12.78 9.63 -8.85
N ASN A 101 -11.90 9.60 -9.86
CA ASN A 101 -11.00 8.48 -10.14
C ASN A 101 -9.55 8.95 -10.27
N ALA A 102 -8.65 8.00 -10.05
CA ALA A 102 -7.23 8.14 -10.32
C ALA A 102 -6.70 6.99 -11.17
N PHE A 103 -5.64 7.28 -11.93
CA PHE A 103 -4.74 6.31 -12.50
C PHE A 103 -3.53 6.13 -11.58
N ILE A 104 -3.37 4.92 -11.07
CA ILE A 104 -2.24 4.53 -10.22
C ILE A 104 -1.11 3.96 -11.07
N PHE A 105 0.11 4.44 -10.80
CA PHE A 105 1.37 4.06 -11.43
C PHE A 105 2.34 3.48 -10.38
N PRO A 106 3.40 2.74 -10.78
CA PRO A 106 3.85 2.44 -12.14
C PRO A 106 3.04 1.33 -12.85
N THR A 107 3.08 1.35 -14.20
CA THR A 107 2.49 0.33 -15.09
C THR A 107 3.45 0.07 -16.27
N PRO A 108 3.46 -1.14 -16.88
CA PRO A 108 4.44 -1.54 -17.91
C PRO A 108 4.17 -0.85 -19.25
N ALA A 109 2.90 -0.59 -19.56
CA ALA A 109 2.43 0.14 -20.73
C ALA A 109 0.98 0.59 -20.51
N GLY A 110 0.58 1.69 -21.17
CA GLY A 110 -0.80 2.16 -21.21
C GLY A 110 -1.21 3.05 -20.05
N LEU A 111 -2.53 3.15 -19.85
CA LEU A 111 -3.13 3.92 -18.75
C LEU A 111 -2.86 3.21 -17.41
N GLY A 112 -2.70 3.99 -16.33
CA GLY A 112 -2.52 3.43 -14.99
C GLY A 112 -3.73 2.60 -14.52
N TYR A 113 -3.60 1.94 -13.37
CA TYR A 113 -4.73 1.22 -12.77
C TYR A 113 -5.81 2.22 -12.37
N ASN A 114 -7.03 2.06 -12.88
CA ASN A 114 -8.15 2.95 -12.57
C ASN A 114 -8.79 2.55 -11.25
N ALA A 115 -8.78 3.45 -10.26
CA ALA A 115 -9.53 3.28 -9.02
C ALA A 115 -10.29 4.56 -8.66
N THR A 116 -11.48 4.40 -8.08
CA THR A 116 -12.23 5.51 -7.47
C THR A 116 -11.54 5.97 -6.19
N PHE A 117 -11.68 7.25 -5.83
CA PHE A 117 -11.22 7.76 -4.53
C PHE A 117 -11.80 6.99 -3.35
N ASP A 118 -13.09 6.61 -3.39
CA ASP A 118 -13.71 5.80 -2.34
C ASP A 118 -13.01 4.46 -2.14
N LYS A 119 -12.71 3.74 -3.23
CA LYS A 119 -11.91 2.50 -3.18
C LYS A 119 -10.52 2.76 -2.60
N ILE A 120 -9.83 3.80 -3.05
CA ILE A 120 -8.48 4.13 -2.56
C ILE A 120 -8.51 4.43 -1.06
N VAL A 121 -9.42 5.28 -0.60
CA VAL A 121 -9.61 5.66 0.81
C VAL A 121 -10.01 4.45 1.65
N LYS A 122 -10.97 3.65 1.18
CA LYS A 122 -11.37 2.39 1.82
C LYS A 122 -10.18 1.46 1.97
N ASP A 123 -9.42 1.27 0.90
CA ASP A 123 -8.28 0.36 0.93
C ASP A 123 -7.14 0.94 1.77
N ILE A 124 -6.89 2.25 1.79
CA ILE A 124 -5.92 2.87 2.72
C ILE A 124 -6.30 2.61 4.18
N HIS A 125 -7.56 2.84 4.55
CA HIS A 125 -8.08 2.68 5.91
C HIS A 125 -8.43 1.24 6.27
N CYS A 126 -8.45 0.34 5.30
CA CYS A 126 -8.46 -1.08 5.57
C CYS A 126 -7.13 -1.41 6.23
N GLU A 127 -7.09 -1.48 7.56
CA GLU A 127 -5.97 -2.09 8.27
C GLU A 127 -5.65 -3.44 7.59
N GLY A 128 -4.38 -3.71 7.36
CA GLY A 128 -3.91 -4.53 6.26
C GLY A 128 -4.54 -5.93 6.21
N SER A 129 -5.13 -6.24 5.06
CA SER A 129 -4.85 -7.55 4.47
C SER A 129 -3.53 -7.43 3.70
N GLN A 130 -2.38 -7.52 4.38
CA GLN A 130 -1.49 -8.58 3.94
C GLN A 130 -2.21 -9.81 4.42
N ALA A 131 -2.78 -10.61 3.51
CA ALA A 131 -3.43 -11.83 3.92
C ALA A 131 -2.42 -12.56 4.82
N VAL A 132 -2.80 -12.79 6.08
CA VAL A 132 -2.17 -13.83 6.88
C VAL A 132 -2.46 -15.10 6.12
N ASP A 133 -1.60 -15.40 5.16
CA ASP A 133 -1.70 -16.62 4.39
C ASP A 133 -1.07 -17.75 5.20
N ILE A 134 -1.40 -18.97 4.83
CA ILE A 134 -0.92 -20.17 5.51
C ILE A 134 0.61 -20.21 5.54
N GLY A 135 1.29 -19.65 4.52
CA GLY A 135 2.75 -19.60 4.45
C GLY A 135 3.35 -18.66 5.49
N MET A 136 2.74 -17.51 5.72
CA MET A 136 3.14 -16.56 6.77
C MET A 136 2.89 -17.14 8.16
N MET A 137 1.75 -17.78 8.37
CA MET A 137 1.43 -18.40 9.66
C MET A 137 2.43 -19.51 10.01
N LYS A 138 2.80 -20.35 9.03
CA LYS A 138 3.85 -21.37 9.23
C LYS A 138 5.19 -20.77 9.63
N LYS A 139 5.60 -19.66 8.99
CA LYS A 139 6.84 -18.96 9.38
C LYS A 139 6.79 -18.40 10.80
N LEU A 140 5.63 -17.91 11.24
CA LEU A 140 5.46 -17.48 12.63
C LEU A 140 5.61 -18.67 13.58
N LEU A 141 4.95 -19.80 13.28
CA LEU A 141 5.06 -21.01 14.11
C LEU A 141 6.51 -21.51 14.19
N ASP A 142 7.20 -21.62 13.05
CA ASP A 142 8.62 -21.99 13.00
C ASP A 142 9.49 -21.02 13.84
N TYR A 143 9.20 -19.72 13.76
CA TYR A 143 9.92 -18.71 14.55
C TYR A 143 9.69 -18.89 16.05
N LEU A 144 8.45 -19.10 16.46
CA LEU A 144 8.10 -19.29 17.87
C LEU A 144 8.70 -20.57 18.43
N ASP A 145 8.63 -21.68 17.69
CA ASP A 145 9.20 -22.98 18.10
C ASP A 145 10.72 -22.88 18.34
N ASN A 146 11.41 -22.14 17.48
CA ASN A 146 12.85 -21.92 17.61
C ASN A 146 13.24 -21.02 18.79
N ASN A 147 12.41 -20.04 19.15
CA ASN A 147 12.76 -18.97 20.09
C ASN A 147 12.15 -19.14 21.50
N LEU A 148 11.13 -19.99 21.69
CA LEU A 148 10.51 -20.23 22.99
C LEU A 148 11.31 -21.12 23.95
N LYS A 149 12.54 -21.53 23.58
CA LYS A 149 13.40 -22.42 24.38
C LYS A 149 13.73 -21.89 25.79
N ALA A 150 13.63 -20.57 26.00
CA ALA A 150 13.85 -19.93 27.29
C ALA A 150 12.58 -19.84 28.18
N GLY A 151 11.45 -20.39 27.73
CA GLY A 151 10.15 -20.28 28.38
C GLY A 151 9.30 -19.14 27.84
N CYS A 152 7.98 -19.24 28.04
CA CYS A 152 7.02 -18.21 27.60
C CYS A 152 6.81 -17.13 28.66
N LYS A 153 6.68 -15.88 28.21
CA LYS A 153 6.35 -14.72 29.05
C LYS A 153 4.85 -14.47 29.20
N HIS A 154 4.01 -15.36 28.65
CA HIS A 154 2.56 -15.21 28.58
C HIS A 154 2.11 -13.89 27.91
N ASP A 155 2.88 -13.44 26.92
CA ASP A 155 2.58 -12.29 26.08
C ASP A 155 2.93 -12.59 24.61
N TYR A 156 2.87 -11.57 23.75
CA TYR A 156 3.21 -11.63 22.33
C TYR A 156 4.60 -11.08 22.02
N THR A 157 5.56 -11.13 22.95
CA THR A 157 6.88 -10.50 22.74
C THR A 157 7.55 -11.03 21.47
N LEU A 158 7.55 -12.35 21.25
CA LEU A 158 8.19 -12.95 20.08
C LEU A 158 7.35 -12.77 18.83
N THR A 159 6.02 -12.88 18.91
CA THR A 159 5.13 -12.58 17.78
C THR A 159 5.30 -11.13 17.30
N LYS A 160 5.42 -10.16 18.21
CA LYS A 160 5.71 -8.75 17.87
C LYS A 160 7.08 -8.59 17.22
N LEU A 161 8.09 -9.30 17.73
CA LEU A 161 9.43 -9.27 17.15
C LEU A 161 9.44 -9.85 15.73
N PHE A 162 8.79 -10.99 15.51
CA PHE A 162 8.59 -11.58 14.19
C PHE A 162 7.88 -10.62 13.24
N CYS A 163 6.82 -9.95 13.70
CA CYS A 163 6.11 -8.96 12.91
C CYS A 163 7.01 -7.79 12.50
N GLN A 164 7.82 -7.28 13.43
CA GLN A 164 8.78 -6.20 13.14
C GLN A 164 9.85 -6.65 12.13
N GLU A 165 10.43 -7.84 12.30
CA GLU A 165 11.46 -8.38 11.41
C GLU A 165 10.95 -8.65 9.99
N ASN A 166 9.66 -8.94 9.84
CA ASN A 166 9.04 -9.29 8.56
C ASN A 166 8.16 -8.17 7.99
N ASN A 167 8.16 -6.96 8.60
CA ASN A 167 7.32 -5.83 8.21
C ASN A 167 5.81 -6.16 8.15
N ILE A 168 5.34 -6.96 9.10
CA ILE A 168 3.95 -7.36 9.27
C ILE A 168 3.32 -6.46 10.33
N ASN A 169 2.08 -6.04 10.11
CA ASN A 169 1.32 -5.37 11.16
C ASN A 169 0.87 -6.41 12.20
N PHE A 170 1.27 -6.18 13.44
CA PHE A 170 0.92 -7.06 14.56
C PHE A 170 -0.61 -7.22 14.76
N ASN A 171 -1.40 -6.17 14.52
CA ASN A 171 -2.85 -6.25 14.69
C ASN A 171 -3.51 -7.16 13.65
N ASP A 172 -2.95 -7.23 12.44
CA ASP A 172 -3.48 -8.05 11.35
C ASP A 172 -3.33 -9.55 11.67
N ILE A 173 -2.21 -9.93 12.30
CA ILE A 173 -1.98 -11.33 12.70
C ILE A 173 -2.68 -11.68 14.01
N VAL A 174 -2.71 -10.77 15.00
CA VAL A 174 -3.19 -11.10 16.35
C VAL A 174 -4.68 -11.46 16.38
N ASN A 175 -5.49 -10.87 15.49
CA ASN A 175 -6.91 -11.21 15.40
C ASN A 175 -7.10 -12.67 14.93
N CYS A 176 -6.34 -13.10 13.92
CA CYS A 176 -6.36 -14.47 13.42
C CYS A 176 -5.86 -15.48 14.48
N LEU A 177 -4.82 -15.11 15.24
CA LEU A 177 -4.30 -15.95 16.32
C LEU A 177 -5.36 -16.15 17.42
N ARG A 178 -6.07 -15.08 17.81
CA ARG A 178 -7.08 -15.13 18.87
C ARG A 178 -8.31 -15.94 18.49
N GLU A 179 -8.73 -15.92 17.22
CA GLU A 179 -9.82 -16.77 16.73
C GLU A 179 -9.56 -18.25 16.95
N HIS A 180 -8.28 -18.65 16.96
CA HIS A 180 -7.82 -20.02 17.18
C HIS A 180 -7.22 -20.22 18.57
N GLY A 181 -7.51 -19.34 19.53
CA GLY A 181 -7.10 -19.50 20.92
C GLY A 181 -5.64 -19.15 21.25
N GLY A 182 -4.93 -18.45 20.37
CA GLY A 182 -3.55 -17.98 20.61
C GLY A 182 -3.49 -16.62 21.31
N PHE A 183 -3.51 -16.57 22.66
CA PHE A 183 -3.43 -15.32 23.45
C PHE A 183 -2.01 -14.99 23.97
N CYS A 184 -1.08 -15.96 23.98
CA CYS A 184 0.37 -15.79 24.17
C CYS A 184 1.15 -16.48 23.04
N ASP A 185 2.45 -16.16 22.92
CA ASP A 185 3.39 -16.89 22.05
C ASP A 185 3.32 -18.43 22.23
N CYS A 186 3.08 -18.90 23.47
CA CYS A 186 2.90 -20.32 23.78
C CYS A 186 1.64 -20.96 23.22
N GLU A 187 0.50 -20.26 23.34
CA GLU A 187 -0.81 -20.73 22.90
C GLU A 187 -0.94 -20.62 21.40
N VAL A 188 -0.21 -19.70 20.77
CA VAL A 188 -0.11 -19.65 19.31
C VAL A 188 0.43 -20.97 18.78
N LEU A 189 1.54 -21.49 19.34
CA LEU A 189 2.03 -22.82 18.96
C LEU A 189 1.02 -23.92 19.29
N ALA A 190 0.46 -23.92 20.51
CA ALA A 190 -0.38 -25.02 20.97
C ALA A 190 -1.73 -25.13 20.24
N ASN A 191 -2.34 -24.00 19.87
CA ASN A 191 -3.75 -23.98 19.43
C ASN A 191 -3.91 -23.60 17.95
N VAL A 192 -3.00 -22.78 17.40
CA VAL A 192 -3.10 -22.31 16.01
C VAL A 192 -2.53 -23.35 15.04
N GLU A 193 -1.51 -24.12 15.44
CA GLU A 193 -0.92 -25.19 14.60
C GLU A 193 -1.95 -26.28 14.26
N GLU A 194 -2.80 -26.66 15.19
CA GLU A 194 -3.84 -27.68 14.98
C GLU A 194 -4.95 -27.23 14.01
N SER A 195 -5.05 -25.92 13.76
CA SER A 195 -6.14 -25.29 13.00
C SER A 195 -5.75 -24.89 11.57
N LEU A 196 -4.48 -25.09 11.17
CA LEU A 196 -3.91 -24.64 9.87
C LEU A 196 -3.93 -25.69 8.76
#